data_AF-A0A8U0WEH7-F1
#
_entry.id   AF-A0A8U0WEH7-F1
#
_cell.length_a   1.000
_cell.length_b   1.000
_cell.length_c   1.000
_cell.angle_alpha   90.00
_cell.angle_beta   90.00
_cell.angle_gamma   90.00
#
_symmetry.space_group_name_H-M   'P 1'
#
loop_
_entity.id
_entity.type
_entity.pdbx_description
1 polymer ?
#
loop_
_entity_poly.entity_id
_entity_poly.type
_entity_poly.pdbx_seq_one_letter_code
_entity_poly.pdbx_strand_id
1 'polypeptide(L)' 'MSEAYFDAYDHYNYDQDKYIFSGHSGKNRTKREASEHSNHFDPNGHSRKLLTKFMNTNNNKKLVHKN' A
#
# COMPACT_ATOMS: atom_id res chain seq x y z
N MET A 1 27.36 1.68 14.33
CA MET A 1 27.98 1.32 13.05
C MET A 1 28.49 2.62 12.44
N SER A 2 29.80 2.77 12.24
CA SER A 2 30.41 4.02 11.75
C SER A 2 30.35 4.11 10.23
N GLU A 3 30.26 5.33 9.69
CA GLU A 3 30.14 5.66 8.25
C GLU A 3 31.17 4.91 7.37
N ALA A 4 32.37 4.69 7.90
CA ALA A 4 33.48 4.03 7.21
C ALA A 4 33.25 2.56 6.80
N TYR A 5 32.16 1.94 7.25
CA TYR A 5 31.81 0.55 6.90
C TYR A 5 30.71 0.46 5.83
N PHE A 6 30.12 1.57 5.42
CA PHE A 6 29.11 1.57 4.35
C PHE A 6 29.80 1.76 3.01
N ASP A 7 29.41 0.92 2.06
CA ASP A 7 29.85 1.10 0.68
C ASP A 7 28.88 2.03 -0.08
N ALA A 8 29.25 2.39 -1.31
CA ALA A 8 28.44 3.26 -2.15
C ALA A 8 27.05 2.66 -2.47
N TYR A 9 26.91 1.33 -2.44
CA TYR A 9 25.63 0.65 -2.68
C TYR A 9 24.72 0.72 -1.46
N ASP A 10 25.27 0.61 -0.25
CA ASP A 10 24.52 0.78 0.99
C ASP A 10 23.87 2.17 1.05
N HIS A 11 24.64 3.22 0.74
CA HIS A 11 24.11 4.60 0.68
C HIS A 11 22.98 4.76 -0.35
N TYR A 12 23.14 4.17 -1.54
CA TYR A 12 22.11 4.21 -2.58
C TYR A 12 20.83 3.52 -2.11
N ASN A 13 20.94 2.34 -1.51
CA ASN A 13 19.80 1.58 -1.01
C ASN A 13 19.04 2.37 0.06
N TYR A 14 19.73 2.97 1.04
CA TYR A 14 19.09 3.80 2.07
C TYR A 14 18.40 5.04 1.50
N ASP A 15 18.95 5.65 0.46
CA ASP A 15 18.33 6.80 -0.20
C ASP A 15 17.12 6.39 -1.06
N GLN A 16 17.16 5.24 -1.73
CA GLN A 16 16.03 4.73 -2.49
C GLN A 16 14.89 4.21 -1.62
N ASP A 17 15.21 3.58 -0.48
CA ASP A 17 14.22 3.08 0.46
C ASP A 17 13.28 4.19 0.99
N LYS A 18 13.77 5.42 1.11
CA LYS A 18 12.96 6.61 1.48
C LYS A 18 11.82 6.88 0.49
N TYR A 19 12.03 6.56 -0.79
CA TYR A 19 11.05 6.77 -1.85
C TYR A 19 10.12 5.56 -2.06
N ILE A 20 10.60 4.35 -1.72
CA ILE A 20 9.83 3.10 -1.83
C ILE A 20 8.85 2.96 -0.64
N PHE A 21 9.27 3.35 0.56
CA PHE A 21 8.49 3.20 1.79
C PHE A 21 7.98 4.55 2.32
N SER A 22 7.24 5.30 1.50
CA SER A 22 6.58 6.53 2.00
C SER A 22 5.55 6.16 3.10
N GLY A 23 5.94 6.37 4.37
CA GLY A 23 5.32 5.83 5.59
C GLY A 23 3.88 6.24 5.90
N HIS A 24 3.14 6.81 4.95
CA HIS A 24 1.76 7.27 5.13
C HIS A 24 0.75 6.63 4.18
N SER A 25 1.21 5.87 3.17
CA SER A 25 0.34 5.11 2.28
C SER A 25 0.53 3.63 2.58
N GLY A 26 -0.36 3.03 3.36
CA GLY A 26 -0.29 1.62 3.80
C GLY A 26 -0.34 0.57 2.68
N LYS A 27 -0.08 0.97 1.43
CA LYS A 27 -0.03 0.15 0.22
C LYS A 27 1.15 0.47 -0.69
N ASN A 28 2.16 1.24 -0.24
CA ASN A 28 3.35 1.62 -1.03
C ASN A 28 3.02 2.16 -2.42
N ARG A 29 1.89 2.87 -2.57
CA ARG A 29 1.50 3.48 -3.84
C ARG A 29 2.04 4.90 -3.90
N THR A 30 2.63 5.26 -5.04
CA THR A 30 2.99 6.64 -5.34
C THR A 30 1.73 7.51 -5.38
N LYS A 31 1.88 8.83 -5.18
CA LYS A 31 0.74 9.77 -5.28
C LYS A 31 0.04 9.68 -6.65
N ARG A 32 0.81 9.46 -7.72
CA ARG A 32 0.31 9.28 -9.08
C ARG A 32 -0.53 8.00 -9.21
N GLU A 33 -0.01 6.86 -8.76
CA GLU A 33 -0.76 5.61 -8.80
C GLU A 33 -2.04 5.69 -7.96
N ALA A 34 -1.99 6.36 -6.81
CA ALA A 34 -3.18 6.58 -6.00
C ALA A 34 -4.24 7.41 -6.74
N SER A 35 -3.85 8.45 -7.50
CA SER A 35 -4.79 9.24 -8.30
C SER A 35 -5.36 8.47 -9.51
N GLU A 36 -4.52 7.71 -10.21
CA GLU A 36 -4.93 6.97 -11.41
C GLU A 36 -5.87 5.81 -11.06
N HIS A 37 -5.63 5.16 -9.92
CA HIS A 37 -6.37 3.97 -9.48
C HIS A 37 -7.41 4.26 -8.39
N SER A 38 -7.70 5.54 -8.11
CA SER A 38 -8.78 5.94 -7.20
C SER A 38 -9.92 6.57 -7.99
N ASN A 39 -11.16 6.16 -7.69
CA ASN A 39 -12.38 6.76 -8.23
C ASN A 39 -12.51 6.81 -9.76
N HIS A 40 -11.94 5.84 -10.47
CA HIS A 40 -12.17 5.71 -11.92
C HIS A 40 -13.63 5.34 -12.21
N PHE A 41 -14.23 5.99 -13.21
CA PHE A 41 -15.56 5.61 -13.66
C PHE A 41 -15.50 4.20 -14.23
N ASP A 42 -16.32 3.32 -13.67
CA ASP A 42 -16.54 2.01 -14.21
C ASP A 42 -18.05 1.75 -14.25
N PRO A 43 -18.62 1.35 -15.40
CA PRO A 43 -20.05 1.08 -15.55
C PRO A 43 -20.60 0.11 -14.49
N ASN A 44 -19.79 -0.85 -14.03
CA ASN A 44 -20.10 -1.83 -12.99
C ASN A 44 -19.34 -1.57 -11.67
N GLY A 45 -18.73 -0.40 -11.53
CA GLY A 45 -17.91 -0.03 -10.38
C GLY A 45 -18.69 -0.03 -9.06
N HIS A 46 -19.98 0.33 -9.10
CA HIS A 46 -20.85 0.29 -7.93
C HIS A 46 -21.05 -1.15 -7.41
N SER A 47 -21.42 -2.08 -8.30
CA SER A 47 -21.64 -3.49 -7.97
C SER A 47 -20.36 -4.15 -7.45
N ARG A 48 -19.20 -3.89 -8.08
CA ARG A 48 -17.91 -4.41 -7.59
C ARG A 48 -17.52 -3.81 -6.24
N LYS A 49 -17.75 -2.50 -6.02
CA LYS A 49 -17.50 -1.86 -4.72
C LYS A 49 -18.35 -2.49 -3.61
N LEU A 50 -19.63 -2.76 -3.88
CA LEU A 50 -20.51 -3.45 -2.93
C LEU A 50 -20.01 -4.85 -2.61
N LEU A 51 -19.67 -5.65 -3.64
CA LEU A 51 -19.12 -6.99 -3.47
C LEU A 51 -17.87 -6.99 -2.58
N THR A 52 -16.91 -6.11 -2.88
CA THR A 52 -15.67 -5.99 -2.11
C THR A 52 -15.93 -5.58 -0.66
N LYS A 53 -16.87 -4.65 -0.41
CA LYS A 53 -17.27 -4.26 0.95
C LYS A 53 -17.89 -5.43 1.71
N PHE A 54 -18.76 -6.22 1.08
CA PHE A 54 -19.35 -7.41 1.69
C PHE A 54 -18.28 -8.45 2.07
N MET A 55 -17.35 -8.75 1.15
CA MET A 55 -16.26 -9.71 1.39
C MET A 55 -15.34 -9.25 2.52
N ASN A 56 -14.92 -7.98 2.52
CA ASN A 56 -14.06 -7.43 3.57
C ASN A 56 -14.75 -7.44 4.94
N THR A 57 -16.04 -7.07 4.99
CA THR A 57 -16.83 -7.11 6.24
C THR A 57 -16.91 -8.52 6.79
N ASN A 58 -17.14 -9.52 5.93
CA ASN A 58 -17.18 -10.93 6.33
C ASN A 58 -15.81 -11.41 6.85
N ASN A 59 -14.73 -11.13 6.12
CA ASN A 59 -13.38 -11.52 6.53
C ASN A 59 -12.96 -10.88 7.86
N ASN A 60 -13.25 -9.59 8.05
CA ASN A 60 -12.96 -8.89 9.31
C ASN A 60 -13.73 -9.50 10.49
N LYS A 61 -15.00 -9.87 10.30
CA LYS A 61 -15.78 -10.59 11.32
C LYS A 61 -15.15 -11.94 11.68
N LYS A 62 -14.67 -12.70 10.68
CA LYS A 62 -13.98 -13.99 10.91
C LYS A 62 -12.67 -13.81 11.67
N LEU A 63 -11.90 -12.76 11.38
CA LEU A 63 -10.65 -12.46 12.09
C LEU A 63 -10.90 -12.12 13.56
N VAL A 64 -11.94 -11.33 13.86
CA VAL A 64 -12.33 -11.00 15.24
C VAL A 64 -12.73 -12.26 16.01
N HIS A 65 -13.42 -13.21 15.38
CA HIS A 65 -13.88 -14.43 16.05
C HIS A 65 -12.82 -15.53 16.19
N LYS A 66 -11.67 -15.38 15.52
CA LYS A 66 -10.56 -16.36 15.57
C LYS A 66 -9.51 -16.03 16.65
N ASN A 67 -9.54 -14.81 17.17
CA ASN A 67 -8.76 -14.35 18.33
C ASN A 67 -9.56 -14.56 19.61
#